data_AF-A0A059LJW5-F1
#
_entry.id   AF-A0A059LJW5-F1
#
_cell.length_a   1.000
_cell.length_b   1.000
_cell.length_c   1.000
_cell.angle_alpha   90.00
_cell.angle_beta   90.00
_cell.angle_gamma   90.00
#
_symmetry.space_group_name_H-M   'P 1'
#
loop_
_entity.id
_entity.type
_entity.pdbx_description
1 polymer ?
#
loop_
_entity_poly.entity_id
_entity_poly.type
_entity_poly.pdbx_seq_one_letter_code
_entity_poly.pdbx_strand_id
1 'polypeptide(L)' 'MSSRPTLLDRYDYAMHGRVFKLVDGAGAESTARAETYISFGGLLMHLAADPRRLEEIDVDDDVFLLIRKA' A
#
# COMPACT_ATOMS: atom_id res chain seq x y z
N MET A 1 -9.73 -27.05 -0.27
CA MET A 1 -8.80 -25.95 0.08
C MET A 1 -7.65 -26.00 -0.92
N SER A 2 -7.31 -24.87 -1.56
CA SER A 2 -6.22 -24.81 -2.54
C SER A 2 -4.88 -24.99 -1.82
N SER A 3 -4.26 -26.16 -1.95
CA SER A 3 -2.96 -26.51 -1.35
C SER A 3 -1.77 -25.87 -2.09
N ARG A 4 -1.88 -24.59 -2.49
CA ARG A 4 -0.78 -23.86 -3.11
C ARG A 4 -0.04 -23.07 -2.04
N PRO A 5 1.30 -23.13 -2.00
CA PRO A 5 2.08 -22.26 -1.13
C PRO A 5 1.82 -20.80 -1.49
N THR A 6 1.63 -19.95 -0.48
CA THR A 6 1.32 -18.53 -0.66
C THR A 6 2.38 -17.66 0.01
N LEU A 7 2.38 -16.36 -0.30
CA LEU A 7 3.24 -15.42 0.41
C LEU A 7 2.91 -15.37 1.91
N LEU A 8 1.64 -15.56 2.28
CA LEU A 8 1.16 -15.53 3.67
C LEU A 8 1.90 -16.51 4.58
N ASP A 9 2.35 -17.65 4.04
CA ASP A 9 3.10 -18.66 4.82
C ASP A 9 4.41 -18.12 5.42
N ARG A 10 4.89 -16.95 4.94
CA ARG A 10 6.12 -16.28 5.38
C ARG A 10 5.89 -15.03 6.25
N TYR A 11 4.64 -14.63 6.48
CA TYR A 11 4.28 -13.42 7.21
C TYR A 11 3.31 -13.74 8.35
N ASP A 12 3.34 -12.96 9.43
CA ASP A 12 2.51 -13.19 10.61
C ASP A 12 1.10 -12.61 10.45
N TYR A 13 0.95 -11.65 9.54
CA TYR A 13 -0.29 -10.90 9.38
C TYR A 13 -0.50 -10.48 7.93
N ALA A 14 -1.77 -10.50 7.50
CA ALA A 14 -2.18 -10.01 6.21
C ALA A 14 -3.51 -9.27 6.25
N MET A 15 -3.64 -8.24 5.41
CA MET A 15 -4.89 -7.54 5.14
C MET A 15 -5.09 -7.35 3.64
N HIS A 16 -6.35 -7.32 3.23
CA HIS A 16 -6.78 -6.93 1.90
C HIS A 16 -7.53 -5.60 1.99
N GLY A 17 -7.17 -4.65 1.12
CA GLY A 17 -7.74 -3.32 1.12
C GLY A 17 -7.70 -2.70 -0.25
N ARG A 18 -8.19 -1.46 -0.33
CA ARG A 18 -8.24 -0.69 -1.57
C ARG A 18 -7.68 0.70 -1.38
N VAL A 19 -6.92 1.16 -2.36
CA VAL A 19 -6.45 2.55 -2.43
C VAL A 19 -7.64 3.44 -2.76
N PHE A 20 -7.92 4.43 -1.92
CA PHE A 20 -9.07 5.33 -2.14
C PHE A 20 -8.65 6.77 -2.42
N LYS A 21 -7.39 7.12 -2.14
CA LYS A 21 -6.88 8.48 -2.36
C LYS A 21 -5.38 8.45 -2.56
N LEU A 22 -4.94 9.13 -3.61
CA LEU A 22 -3.56 9.49 -3.87
C LEU A 22 -3.43 11.00 -3.88
N VAL A 23 -2.31 11.49 -3.36
CA VAL A 23 -1.95 12.90 -3.35
C VAL A 23 -0.55 12.99 -3.90
N ASP A 24 -0.46 13.46 -5.14
CA ASP A 24 0.83 13.77 -5.74
C ASP A 24 1.39 15.04 -5.09
N GLY A 25 2.65 14.96 -4.66
CA GLY A 25 3.38 16.12 -4.17
C GLY A 25 3.58 17.11 -5.31
N ALA A 26 2.70 18.09 -5.45
CA ALA A 26 2.83 19.15 -6.44
C ALA A 26 4.02 20.06 -6.07
N GLY A 27 5.21 19.77 -6.61
CA GLY A 27 6.37 20.62 -6.45
C GLY A 27 7.58 20.15 -7.24
N ALA A 28 8.16 21.04 -8.04
CA ALA A 28 9.37 20.84 -8.85
C ALA A 28 10.66 20.63 -8.04
N GLU A 29 10.55 20.22 -6.77
CA GLU A 29 11.69 19.97 -5.88
C GLU A 29 11.79 18.48 -5.57
N SER A 30 13.01 17.96 -5.59
CA SER A 30 13.32 16.53 -5.38
C SER A 30 13.02 16.00 -3.96
N THR A 31 12.15 16.67 -3.23
CA THR A 31 11.70 16.42 -1.86
C THR A 31 10.19 16.28 -1.75
N ALA A 32 9.45 16.48 -2.85
CA ALA A 32 8.01 16.24 -2.89
C ALA A 32 7.72 14.78 -2.54
N ARG A 33 7.05 14.53 -1.42
CA ARG A 33 6.59 13.20 -1.03
C ARG A 33 5.19 13.00 -1.59
N ALA A 34 4.96 11.88 -2.26
CA ALA A 34 3.61 11.46 -2.60
C ALA A 34 2.99 10.75 -1.38
N GLU A 35 1.69 10.96 -1.19
CA GLU A 35 0.93 10.35 -0.12
C GLU A 35 -0.18 9.46 -0.68
N THR A 36 -0.23 8.23 -0.19
CA THR A 36 -1.22 7.23 -0.57
C THR A 36 -2.04 6.83 0.65
N TYR A 37 -3.36 6.76 0.46
CA TYR A 37 -4.29 6.35 1.49
C TYR A 37 -5.04 5.09 1.08
N ILE A 38 -5.00 4.09 1.95
CA ILE A 38 -5.58 2.76 1.73
C ILE A 38 -6.57 2.44 2.84
N SER A 39 -7.68 1.81 2.46
CA SER A 39 -8.72 1.32 3.39
C SER A 39 -8.76 -0.21 3.38
N PHE A 40 -8.54 -0.81 4.54
CA PHE A 40 -8.64 -2.26 4.79
C PHE A 40 -9.96 -2.58 5.50
N GLY A 41 -11.10 -2.29 4.85
CA GLY A 41 -12.43 -2.56 5.41
C GLY A 41 -12.81 -1.70 6.62
N GLY A 42 -12.33 -0.46 6.66
CA GLY A 42 -12.56 0.49 7.77
C GLY A 42 -11.29 0.84 8.55
N LEU A 43 -10.22 0.05 8.40
CA LEU A 43 -8.90 0.42 8.91
C LEU A 43 -8.16 1.27 7.87
N LEU A 44 -7.73 2.46 8.27
CA LEU A 44 -7.05 3.40 7.38
C LEU A 44 -5.53 3.28 7.50
N MET A 45 -4.85 3.32 6.37
CA MET A 45 -3.39 3.43 6.28
C MET A 45 -3.01 4.67 5.50
N HIS A 46 -2.00 5.39 5.99
CA HIS A 46 -1.36 6.53 5.33
C HIS A 46 0.09 6.18 5.04
N LEU A 47 0.48 6.24 3.77
CA LEU A 47 1.83 5.95 3.31
C LEU A 47 2.39 7.18 2.61
N ALA A 48 3.47 7.75 3.13
CA ALA A 48 4.17 8.87 2.50
C ALA A 48 5.56 8.41 2.05
N ALA A 49 5.82 8.48 0.74
CA ALA A 49 7.10 8.06 0.17
C ALA A 49 7.50 8.94 -1.02
N ASP A 50 8.67 8.67 -1.57
CA ASP A 50 9.11 9.29 -2.83
C ASP A 50 8.14 8.89 -3.96
N PRO A 51 7.70 9.83 -4.82
CA PRO A 51 6.76 9.57 -5.90
C PRO A 51 7.18 8.39 -6.79
N ARG A 52 8.48 8.23 -7.05
CA ARG A 52 9.01 7.13 -7.87
C ARG A 52 8.73 5.73 -7.32
N ARG A 53 8.44 5.62 -6.02
CA ARG A 53 8.09 4.36 -5.36
C ARG A 53 6.58 4.13 -5.29
N LEU A 54 5.80 5.17 -5.57
CA LEU A 54 4.34 5.17 -5.54
C LEU A 54 3.74 5.26 -6.94
N GLU A 55 4.57 5.39 -7.98
CA GLU A 55 4.17 5.42 -9.40
C GLU A 55 3.38 4.18 -9.85
N GLU A 56 3.56 3.03 -9.20
CA GLU A 56 2.86 1.78 -9.54
C GLU A 56 1.53 1.60 -8.78
N ILE A 57 1.12 2.55 -7.94
CA ILE A 57 -0.10 2.45 -7.12
C ILE A 57 -1.10 3.49 -7.59
N ASP A 58 -2.26 3.04 -8.05
CA ASP A 58 -3.36 3.89 -8.52
C ASP A 58 -4.58 3.86 -7.58
N VAL A 59 -5.49 4.81 -7.80
CA VAL A 59 -6.78 4.82 -7.09
C VAL A 59 -7.62 3.63 -7.56
N ASP A 60 -8.38 3.03 -6.63
CA ASP A 60 -9.17 1.82 -6.81
C ASP A 60 -8.39 0.51 -6.95
N ASP A 61 -7.06 0.54 -6.82
CA ASP A 61 -6.25 -0.67 -6.78
C ASP A 61 -6.53 -1.51 -5.54
N ASP A 62 -6.73 -2.82 -5.75
CA ASP A 62 -6.84 -3.82 -4.70
C ASP A 62 -5.43 -4.25 -4.25
N VAL A 63 -5.12 -4.02 -2.97
CA VAL A 63 -3.79 -4.20 -2.39
C VAL A 63 -3.79 -5.18 -1.22
N PHE A 64 -2.69 -5.92 -1.09
CA PHE A 64 -2.43 -6.81 0.05
C PHE A 64 -1.30 -6.27 0.91
N LEU A 65 -1.57 -6.04 2.19
CA LEU A 65 -0.57 -5.69 3.19
C LEU A 65 -0.12 -6.96 3.90
N LEU A 66 1.19 -7.23 3.89
CA LEU A 66 1.81 -8.36 4.58
C LEU A 66 2.80 -7.84 5.63
N ILE A 67 2.64 -8.24 6.89
CA ILE A 67 3.51 -7.82 8.00
C ILE A 67 4.13 -9.05 8.66
N ARG A 68 5.43 -8.98 8.93
CA ARG A 68 6.18 -9.95 9.70
C ARG A 68 6.85 -9.24 10.86
N LYS A 69 6.82 -9.86 12.04
CA LYS A 69 7.55 -9.38 13.21
C LYS A 69 9.05 -9.58 13.00
N ALA A 70 9.84 -8.54 13.26
CA ALA A 70 11.30 -8.59 13.25
C ALA A 70 11.84 -9.43 14.40
#